data_AF-A0A6C0E7W8-F1
#
_entry.id   AF-A0A6C0E7W8-F1
#
_cell.length_a   1.000
_cell.length_b   1.000
_cell.length_c   1.000
_cell.angle_alpha   90.00
_cell.angle_beta   90.00
_cell.angle_gamma   90.00
#
_symmetry.space_group_name_H-M   'P 1'
#
loop_
_entity.id
_entity.type
_entity.pdbx_description
1 polymer ?
#
loop_
_entity_poly.entity_id
_entity_poly.type
_entity_poly.pdbx_seq_one_letter_code
_entity_poly.pdbx_strand_id
1 'polypeptide(L)'
;MFSLENIKKELGGLQIDWKTPVEFSQLLNYKSYREIPSKIKELGPPEFSFENLTSNSYIIIGSRQINKSFLKPNTPPEMDFFYLIKPKDNDNHIYISIGFSEPVYWYYSNDLNKLRGQVEELILSYNMVEGEDFMIRTYAFIGTEAIKNNNMIKIEERLLKSDYAESLLWGSYYSEYPFDRKKMVELSGSLFLKNLQEAMKQYENYYSVSTRTMYSKSTIKITKLNGIYSVMIKYHPLNFRHTSITYINNTLGRYYTEDLPIDVIMVLHDYAFVDYLNIIEHSKPKYEIAFQILDQILPSHENNHINRLISNVTLLCYTENDPISLNKLIKYKNHLSNLNH
;
A
#
# COMPACT_ATOMS: atom_id res chain seq x y z
N MET A 1 -26.40 13.16 10.09
CA MET A 1 -26.97 11.80 10.06
C MET A 1 -26.87 11.26 8.64
N PHE A 2 -26.18 10.13 8.46
CA PHE A 2 -26.00 9.43 7.19
C PHE A 2 -27.22 8.54 6.90
N SER A 3 -28.38 9.16 6.69
CA SER A 3 -29.52 8.47 6.10
C SER A 3 -29.20 8.11 4.65
N LEU A 4 -29.78 7.02 4.14
CA LEU A 4 -29.54 6.59 2.75
C LEU A 4 -29.93 7.68 1.74
N GLU A 5 -30.99 8.43 2.01
CA GLU A 5 -31.43 9.57 1.19
C GLU A 5 -30.40 10.68 1.13
N ASN A 6 -29.82 11.05 2.29
CA ASN A 6 -28.78 12.07 2.37
C ASN A 6 -27.51 11.63 1.63
N ILE A 7 -27.10 10.37 1.77
CA ILE A 7 -25.94 9.82 1.06
C ILE A 7 -26.18 9.83 -0.45
N LYS A 8 -27.35 9.38 -0.91
CA LYS A 8 -27.73 9.38 -2.33
C LYS A 8 -27.73 10.79 -2.92
N LYS A 9 -28.22 11.77 -2.16
CA LYS A 9 -28.22 13.18 -2.54
C LYS A 9 -26.79 13.70 -2.66
N GLU A 10 -25.96 13.46 -1.64
CA GLU A 10 -24.57 13.94 -1.57
C GLU A 10 -23.70 13.36 -2.69
N LEU A 11 -23.84 12.06 -2.95
CA LEU A 11 -23.09 11.33 -3.97
C LEU A 11 -23.80 11.31 -5.34
N GLY A 12 -24.81 12.16 -5.51
CA GLY A 12 -25.52 12.33 -6.77
C GLY A 12 -24.55 12.70 -7.91
N GLY A 13 -24.73 12.03 -9.06
CA GLY A 13 -23.89 12.23 -10.25
C GLY A 13 -22.62 11.35 -10.30
N LEU A 14 -22.23 10.69 -9.20
CA LEU A 14 -21.06 9.81 -9.16
C LEU A 14 -21.35 8.38 -9.65
N GLN A 15 -22.42 8.17 -10.44
CA GLN A 15 -22.83 6.88 -11.05
C GLN A 15 -22.69 5.67 -10.11
N ILE A 16 -23.09 5.83 -8.85
CA ILE A 16 -23.12 4.73 -7.88
C ILE A 16 -24.38 3.89 -8.16
N ASP A 17 -24.21 2.57 -8.25
CA ASP A 17 -25.31 1.62 -8.29
C ASP A 17 -25.84 1.41 -6.88
N TRP A 18 -27.10 1.81 -6.66
CA TRP A 18 -27.78 1.80 -5.36
C TRP A 18 -28.77 0.64 -5.19
N LYS A 19 -28.55 -0.49 -5.89
CA LYS A 19 -29.38 -1.70 -5.74
C LYS A 19 -29.56 -2.07 -4.27
N THR A 20 -30.68 -2.75 -3.97
CA THR A 20 -31.13 -3.13 -2.63
C THR A 20 -29.97 -3.56 -1.74
N PRO A 21 -29.87 -3.04 -0.51
CA PRO A 21 -28.74 -3.33 0.35
C PRO A 21 -28.52 -4.84 0.48
N VAL A 22 -27.30 -5.28 0.17
CA VAL A 22 -26.90 -6.68 0.26
C VAL A 22 -26.08 -6.86 1.53
N GLU A 23 -26.32 -7.94 2.26
CA GLU A 23 -25.50 -8.27 3.42
C GLU A 23 -24.07 -8.59 2.97
N PHE A 24 -23.08 -8.05 3.68
CA PHE A 24 -21.69 -8.27 3.33
C PHE A 24 -21.32 -9.77 3.39
N SER A 25 -21.91 -10.52 4.32
CA SER A 25 -21.83 -11.99 4.44
C SER A 25 -22.08 -12.74 3.14
N GLN A 26 -23.07 -12.30 2.37
CA GLN A 26 -23.49 -12.98 1.16
C GLN A 26 -22.43 -12.90 0.07
N LEU A 27 -21.60 -11.86 0.09
CA LEU A 27 -20.48 -11.71 -0.85
C LEU A 27 -19.21 -12.44 -0.41
N LEU A 28 -18.98 -12.57 0.90
CA LEU A 28 -17.87 -13.36 1.43
C LEU A 28 -17.95 -14.84 1.01
N ASN A 29 -19.15 -15.37 0.80
CA ASN A 29 -19.36 -16.73 0.34
C ASN A 29 -18.97 -16.96 -1.15
N TYR A 30 -18.79 -15.90 -1.95
CA TYR A 30 -18.44 -16.02 -3.37
C TYR A 30 -16.95 -16.08 -3.67
N LYS A 31 -16.08 -15.70 -2.71
CA LYS A 31 -14.62 -15.85 -2.83
C LYS A 31 -14.11 -16.70 -1.68
N SER A 32 -13.47 -17.82 -2.00
CA SER A 32 -12.81 -18.68 -1.02
C SER A 32 -11.74 -17.86 -0.28
N TYR A 33 -12.07 -17.34 0.89
CA TYR A 33 -11.14 -16.66 1.77
C TYR A 33 -9.99 -17.62 2.11
N ARG A 34 -8.82 -17.39 1.50
CA ARG A 34 -7.59 -18.07 1.89
C ARG A 34 -7.07 -17.40 3.16
N GLU A 35 -6.88 -18.22 4.18
CA GLU A 35 -6.18 -18.01 5.44
C GLU A 35 -5.73 -16.56 5.75
N ILE A 36 -6.64 -15.78 6.31
CA ILE A 36 -6.29 -14.56 7.05
C ILE A 36 -5.38 -14.99 8.21
N PRO A 37 -4.18 -14.41 8.40
CA PRO A 37 -3.36 -14.67 9.57
C PRO A 37 -4.19 -14.44 10.84
N SER A 38 -4.26 -15.43 11.72
CA SER A 38 -5.07 -15.40 12.95
C SER A 38 -4.90 -14.12 13.78
N LYS A 39 -3.74 -13.47 13.71
CA LYS A 39 -3.45 -12.20 14.38
C LYS A 39 -4.29 -11.00 13.92
N ILE A 40 -4.75 -10.95 12.66
CA ILE A 40 -5.58 -9.82 12.19
C ILE A 40 -7.01 -9.92 12.75
N LYS A 41 -7.47 -11.15 13.07
CA LYS A 41 -8.80 -11.43 13.64
C LYS A 41 -8.99 -10.98 15.09
N GLU A 42 -7.96 -10.50 15.77
CA GLU A 42 -8.05 -10.14 17.20
C GLU A 42 -7.90 -8.64 17.45
N LEU A 43 -7.60 -7.87 16.41
CA LEU A 43 -6.92 -6.61 16.62
C LEU A 43 -7.75 -5.34 16.39
N GLY A 44 -8.98 -5.45 15.85
CA GLY A 44 -9.87 -4.32 15.55
C GLY A 44 -10.06 -3.31 16.70
N PRO A 45 -10.37 -2.02 16.44
CA PRO A 45 -10.81 -1.09 17.49
C PRO A 45 -11.92 -1.69 18.36
N PRO A 46 -12.22 -1.16 19.56
CA PRO A 46 -13.36 -1.65 20.37
C PRO A 46 -14.71 -1.62 19.62
N GLU A 47 -14.86 -0.70 18.66
CA GLU A 47 -16.00 -0.55 17.74
C GLU A 47 -15.93 -1.47 16.49
N PHE A 48 -14.88 -2.28 16.39
CA PHE A 48 -14.46 -3.09 15.26
C PHE A 48 -13.87 -4.42 15.75
N SER A 49 -14.24 -4.88 16.96
CA SER A 49 -13.84 -6.22 17.38
C SER A 49 -14.25 -7.19 16.28
N PHE A 50 -13.33 -8.05 15.85
CA PHE A 50 -13.59 -8.99 14.75
C PHE A 50 -14.75 -9.95 15.10
N GLU A 51 -15.00 -10.14 16.40
CA GLU A 51 -16.18 -10.81 16.95
C GLU A 51 -17.51 -10.08 16.62
N ASN A 52 -17.49 -8.75 16.47
CA ASN A 52 -18.62 -7.95 15.98
C ASN A 52 -18.65 -7.77 14.45
N LEU A 53 -17.55 -8.11 13.74
CA LEU A 53 -17.45 -8.15 12.27
C LEU A 53 -17.99 -9.46 11.68
N THR A 54 -18.57 -10.35 12.50
CA THR A 54 -19.42 -11.41 11.97
C THR A 54 -20.43 -10.78 11.03
N SER A 55 -20.55 -11.35 9.86
CA SER A 55 -20.86 -10.68 8.60
C SER A 55 -22.29 -10.13 8.44
N ASN A 56 -23.02 -10.02 9.55
CA ASN A 56 -24.38 -9.49 9.65
C ASN A 56 -24.44 -8.05 10.16
N SER A 57 -23.34 -7.46 10.65
CA SER A 57 -23.34 -6.10 11.22
C SER A 57 -23.24 -4.99 10.17
N TYR A 58 -22.91 -5.33 8.92
CA TYR A 58 -22.67 -4.38 7.83
C TYR A 58 -23.50 -4.69 6.60
N ILE A 59 -23.98 -3.63 5.95
CA ILE A 59 -24.72 -3.71 4.70
C ILE A 59 -23.99 -2.90 3.63
N ILE A 60 -23.94 -3.44 2.41
CA ILE A 60 -23.54 -2.66 1.24
C ILE A 60 -24.74 -1.86 0.80
N ILE A 61 -24.58 -0.54 0.74
CA ILE A 61 -25.66 0.37 0.34
C ILE A 61 -25.48 0.91 -1.08
N GLY A 62 -24.30 0.71 -1.67
CA GLY A 62 -24.04 1.04 -3.06
C GLY A 62 -22.70 0.51 -3.53
N SER A 63 -22.52 0.46 -4.85
CA SER A 63 -21.28 0.01 -5.48
C SER A 63 -20.99 0.80 -6.74
N ARG A 64 -19.72 0.95 -7.09
CA ARG A 64 -19.31 1.52 -8.37
C ARG A 64 -18.13 0.76 -8.92
N GLN A 65 -18.17 0.51 -10.23
CA GLN A 65 -17.09 -0.17 -10.94
C GLN A 65 -15.81 0.66 -10.88
N ILE A 66 -14.68 -0.03 -10.71
CA ILE A 66 -13.33 0.53 -10.79
C ILE A 66 -12.50 -0.20 -11.85
N ASN A 67 -11.54 0.49 -12.44
CA ASN A 67 -10.71 -0.03 -13.51
C ASN A 67 -9.68 -1.01 -12.96
N LYS A 68 -10.02 -2.29 -13.04
CA LYS A 68 -9.01 -3.33 -12.97
C LYS A 68 -8.26 -3.41 -14.28
N SER A 69 -6.93 -3.41 -14.20
CA SER A 69 -6.16 -3.91 -15.34
C SER A 69 -5.82 -5.36 -15.06
N PHE A 70 -6.43 -6.25 -15.82
CA PHE A 70 -6.06 -7.65 -15.83
C PHE A 70 -5.00 -7.87 -16.90
N LEU A 71 -3.88 -8.44 -16.50
CA LEU A 71 -2.94 -9.11 -17.39
C LEU A 71 -2.91 -10.60 -17.04
N LYS A 72 -4.08 -11.23 -17.10
CA LYS A 72 -4.21 -12.69 -17.10
C LYS A 72 -4.64 -13.13 -18.50
N PRO A 73 -3.86 -13.99 -19.18
CA PRO A 73 -4.24 -14.53 -20.48
C PRO A 73 -5.62 -15.18 -20.41
N ASN A 74 -6.46 -14.95 -21.44
CA ASN A 74 -7.74 -15.65 -21.62
C ASN A 74 -8.79 -15.47 -20.50
N THR A 75 -8.66 -14.44 -19.65
CA THR A 75 -9.70 -14.14 -18.65
C THR A 75 -10.43 -12.87 -19.10
N PRO A 76 -11.77 -12.88 -19.22
CA PRO A 76 -12.51 -11.64 -19.49
C PRO A 76 -12.19 -10.62 -18.38
N PRO A 77 -12.16 -9.31 -18.69
CA PRO A 77 -11.94 -8.29 -17.66
C PRO A 77 -13.03 -8.43 -16.60
N GLU A 78 -12.69 -8.96 -15.42
CA GLU A 78 -13.66 -8.99 -14.32
C GLU A 78 -13.87 -7.55 -13.87
N MET A 79 -15.14 -7.16 -13.75
CA MET A 79 -15.50 -5.89 -13.13
C MET A 79 -15.19 -6.02 -11.65
N ASP A 80 -14.27 -5.20 -11.15
CA ASP A 80 -14.13 -4.96 -9.72
C ASP A 80 -14.83 -3.66 -9.36
N PHE A 81 -15.19 -3.57 -8.09
CA PHE A 81 -15.99 -2.47 -7.57
C PHE A 81 -15.29 -1.88 -6.35
N PHE A 82 -15.58 -0.61 -6.06
CA PHE A 82 -15.59 -0.20 -4.67
C PHE A 82 -17.02 -0.27 -4.13
N TYR A 83 -17.14 -0.56 -2.84
CA TYR A 83 -18.40 -0.73 -2.15
C TYR A 83 -18.57 0.34 -1.08
N LEU A 84 -19.73 1.00 -1.06
CA LEU A 84 -20.17 1.81 0.07
C LEU A 84 -20.84 0.90 1.10
N ILE A 85 -20.30 0.91 2.31
CA ILE A 85 -20.69 0.01 3.38
C ILE A 85 -21.14 0.84 4.58
N LYS A 86 -22.24 0.40 5.21
CA LYS A 86 -22.80 1.04 6.40
C LYS A 86 -23.01 0.00 7.51
N PRO A 87 -22.66 0.29 8.77
CA PRO A 87 -23.09 -0.53 9.91
C PRO A 87 -24.61 -0.50 10.06
N LYS A 88 -25.25 -1.62 10.41
CA LYS A 88 -26.70 -1.67 10.65
C LYS A 88 -27.12 -0.78 11.83
N ASP A 89 -26.28 -0.72 12.87
CA ASP A 89 -26.62 -0.06 14.14
C ASP A 89 -25.98 1.34 14.29
N ASN A 90 -25.32 1.87 13.25
CA ASN A 90 -24.68 3.18 13.31
C ASN A 90 -24.95 4.01 12.05
N ASP A 91 -25.76 5.06 12.24
CA ASP A 91 -26.19 5.99 11.19
C ASP A 91 -25.23 7.16 10.96
N ASN A 92 -24.04 7.15 11.56
CA ASN A 92 -23.08 8.25 11.45
C ASN A 92 -21.82 7.89 10.67
N HIS A 93 -21.61 6.61 10.33
CA HIS A 93 -20.39 6.14 9.69
C HIS A 93 -20.68 5.54 8.30
N ILE A 94 -19.81 5.85 7.34
CA ILE A 94 -19.74 5.18 6.04
C ILE A 94 -18.32 4.68 5.83
N TYR A 95 -18.25 3.46 5.34
CA TYR A 95 -17.02 2.80 4.94
C TYR A 95 -16.98 2.63 3.43
N ILE A 96 -15.77 2.61 2.88
CA ILE A 96 -15.54 2.39 1.45
C ILE A 96 -14.48 1.28 1.32
N SER A 97 -14.87 0.16 0.73
CA SER A 97 -13.96 -0.97 0.45
C SER A 97 -13.55 -0.94 -1.03
N ILE A 98 -12.27 -1.18 -1.32
CA ILE A 98 -11.75 -1.33 -2.69
C ILE A 98 -11.61 -2.83 -2.99
N GLY A 99 -12.36 -3.30 -3.98
CA GLY A 99 -12.51 -4.73 -4.22
C GLY A 99 -13.16 -5.41 -3.01
N PHE A 100 -12.90 -6.70 -2.84
CA PHE A 100 -13.21 -7.38 -1.59
C PHE A 100 -11.99 -7.28 -0.68
N SER A 101 -12.07 -6.47 0.37
CA SER A 101 -11.00 -6.30 1.35
C SER A 101 -11.51 -6.44 2.76
N GLU A 102 -10.58 -6.74 3.68
CA GLU A 102 -10.88 -6.79 5.09
C GLU A 102 -11.29 -5.40 5.65
N PRO A 103 -12.16 -5.36 6.67
CA PRO A 103 -12.62 -4.12 7.32
C PRO A 103 -11.51 -3.17 7.77
N VAL A 104 -10.37 -3.72 8.19
CA VAL A 104 -9.18 -2.93 8.57
C VAL A 104 -8.64 -2.08 7.41
N TYR A 105 -8.90 -2.49 6.17
CA TYR A 105 -8.50 -1.80 4.94
C TYR A 105 -9.63 -0.97 4.31
N TRP A 106 -10.71 -0.71 5.03
CA TRP A 106 -11.77 0.16 4.50
C TRP A 106 -11.44 1.62 4.80
N TYR A 107 -11.68 2.49 3.82
CA TYR A 107 -11.74 3.92 4.07
C TYR A 107 -12.93 4.25 4.95
N TYR A 108 -12.84 5.35 5.69
CA TYR A 108 -13.84 5.74 6.68
C TYR A 108 -14.20 7.21 6.53
N SER A 109 -15.50 7.49 6.67
CA SER A 109 -16.04 8.84 6.73
C SER A 109 -17.15 8.92 7.79
N ASN A 110 -17.08 9.96 8.62
CA ASN A 110 -18.14 10.35 9.56
C ASN A 110 -18.62 11.80 9.35
N ASP A 111 -18.17 12.44 8.27
CA ASP A 111 -18.56 13.78 7.88
C ASP A 111 -19.14 13.75 6.47
N LEU A 112 -20.45 13.88 6.37
CA LEU A 112 -21.18 13.81 5.10
C LEU A 112 -20.66 14.87 4.12
N ASN A 113 -20.23 16.05 4.60
CA ASN A 113 -19.73 17.13 3.75
C ASN A 113 -18.39 16.80 3.10
N LYS A 114 -17.61 15.87 3.69
CA LYS A 114 -16.33 15.40 3.15
C LYS A 114 -16.47 14.14 2.31
N LEU A 115 -17.56 13.38 2.49
CA LEU A 115 -17.78 12.10 1.83
C LEU A 115 -17.67 12.21 0.31
N ARG A 116 -18.28 13.24 -0.29
CA ARG A 116 -18.24 13.45 -1.74
C ARG A 116 -16.81 13.58 -2.26
N GLY A 117 -16.03 14.50 -1.67
CA GLY A 117 -14.63 14.71 -2.07
C GLY A 117 -13.77 13.46 -1.89
N GLN A 118 -13.99 12.69 -0.81
CA GLN A 118 -13.30 11.40 -0.61
C GLN A 118 -13.66 10.38 -1.69
N VAL A 119 -14.95 10.23 -2.03
CA VAL A 119 -15.39 9.28 -3.06
C VAL A 119 -14.90 9.70 -4.45
N GLU A 120 -14.94 10.99 -4.78
CA GLU A 120 -14.41 11.54 -6.05
C GLU A 120 -12.90 11.26 -6.17
N GLU A 121 -12.12 11.52 -5.11
CA GLU A 121 -10.69 11.21 -5.06
C GLU A 121 -10.43 9.71 -5.26
N LEU A 122 -11.15 8.84 -4.54
CA LEU A 122 -11.02 7.39 -4.68
C LEU A 122 -11.37 6.93 -6.10
N ILE A 123 -12.41 7.50 -6.72
CA ILE A 123 -12.75 7.22 -8.11
C ILE A 123 -11.59 7.57 -9.02
N LEU A 124 -10.95 8.73 -8.84
CA LEU A 124 -9.81 9.15 -9.64
C LEU A 124 -8.61 8.21 -9.44
N SER A 125 -8.20 7.98 -8.19
CA SER A 125 -7.02 7.16 -7.87
C SER A 125 -7.15 5.70 -8.32
N TYR A 126 -8.36 5.14 -8.29
CA TYR A 126 -8.63 3.74 -8.66
C TYR A 126 -9.19 3.55 -10.07
N ASN A 127 -9.35 4.64 -10.83
CA ASN A 127 -9.64 4.59 -12.27
C ASN A 127 -8.52 5.19 -13.14
N MET A 128 -7.35 5.43 -12.56
CA MET A 128 -6.17 5.95 -13.23
C MET A 128 -5.90 5.28 -14.58
N VAL A 129 -5.66 6.12 -15.58
CA VAL A 129 -5.30 5.69 -16.93
C VAL A 129 -3.79 5.39 -16.98
N GLU A 130 -3.41 4.46 -17.85
CA GLU A 130 -2.01 4.13 -18.05
C GLU A 130 -1.23 5.28 -18.69
N GLY A 131 -0.01 5.53 -18.18
CA GLY A 131 0.85 6.62 -18.64
C GLY A 131 0.75 7.90 -17.82
N GLU A 132 -0.10 7.93 -16.78
CA GLU A 132 -0.06 9.01 -15.79
C GLU A 132 1.18 8.89 -14.90
N ASP A 133 1.99 9.95 -14.86
CA ASP A 133 3.24 10.00 -14.11
C ASP A 133 3.00 9.95 -12.60
N PHE A 134 3.63 9.00 -11.90
CA PHE A 134 3.57 8.96 -10.43
C PHE A 134 4.20 10.22 -9.83
N MET A 135 3.43 10.89 -8.97
CA MET A 135 3.87 12.15 -8.36
C MET A 135 4.83 11.97 -7.20
N ILE A 136 4.74 10.86 -6.45
CA ILE A 136 5.49 10.67 -5.21
C ILE A 136 6.20 9.32 -5.18
N ARG A 137 7.35 9.31 -4.52
CA ARG A 137 8.07 8.10 -4.11
C ARG A 137 8.09 8.01 -2.59
N THR A 138 8.05 6.80 -2.06
CA THR A 138 8.36 6.54 -0.66
C THR A 138 9.27 5.34 -0.53
N TYR A 139 10.08 5.34 0.52
CA TYR A 139 11.15 4.38 0.78
C TYR A 139 10.98 3.79 2.17
N ALA A 140 11.03 2.46 2.27
CA ALA A 140 10.82 1.76 3.52
C ALA A 140 11.74 0.54 3.65
N PHE A 141 12.09 0.22 4.88
CA PHE A 141 12.64 -1.06 5.28
C PHE A 141 11.49 -2.07 5.47
N ILE A 142 11.63 -3.27 4.90
CA ILE A 142 10.58 -4.31 4.98
C ILE A 142 11.05 -5.62 5.66
N GLY A 143 12.35 -5.73 5.97
CA GLY A 143 12.89 -6.83 6.77
C GLY A 143 14.34 -7.17 6.42
N THR A 144 14.85 -8.21 7.07
CA THR A 144 16.14 -8.86 6.73
C THR A 144 15.89 -10.33 6.40
N GLU A 145 16.90 -11.05 5.90
CA GLU A 145 16.81 -12.51 5.69
C GLU A 145 16.42 -13.27 6.95
N ALA A 146 16.91 -12.81 8.12
CA ALA A 146 16.59 -13.40 9.42
C ALA A 146 15.12 -13.19 9.83
N ILE A 147 14.48 -12.11 9.36
CA ILE A 147 13.09 -11.80 9.69
C ILE A 147 12.17 -12.63 8.80
N LYS A 148 11.36 -13.50 9.41
CA LYS A 148 10.31 -14.32 8.74
C LYS A 148 10.84 -15.25 7.63
N ASN A 149 12.13 -15.63 7.65
CA ASN A 149 12.78 -16.36 6.55
C ASN A 149 12.47 -15.71 5.18
N ASN A 150 12.51 -14.38 5.12
CA ASN A 150 12.32 -13.64 3.88
C ASN A 150 13.47 -13.97 2.94
N ASN A 151 13.13 -14.49 1.77
CA ASN A 151 14.05 -14.58 0.64
C ASN A 151 13.32 -14.06 -0.61
N MET A 152 14.07 -13.72 -1.66
CA MET A 152 13.48 -13.12 -2.86
C MET A 152 12.44 -14.04 -3.53
N ILE A 153 12.68 -15.35 -3.51
CA ILE A 153 11.74 -16.35 -4.06
C ILE A 153 10.39 -16.26 -3.36
N LYS A 154 10.36 -16.22 -2.03
CA LYS A 154 9.11 -16.07 -1.27
C LYS A 154 8.45 -14.72 -1.48
N ILE A 155 9.24 -13.66 -1.65
CA ILE A 155 8.70 -12.33 -1.98
C ILE A 155 8.00 -12.39 -3.33
N GLU A 156 8.65 -12.93 -4.36
CA GLU A 156 8.08 -13.12 -5.70
C GLU A 156 6.79 -13.94 -5.65
N GLU A 157 6.81 -15.08 -4.94
CA GLU A 157 5.61 -15.91 -4.77
C GLU A 157 4.46 -15.15 -4.10
N ARG A 158 4.74 -14.35 -3.06
CA ARG A 158 3.71 -13.54 -2.38
C ARG A 158 3.14 -12.47 -3.32
N LEU A 159 4.00 -11.79 -4.08
CA LEU A 159 3.54 -10.79 -5.05
C LEU A 159 2.66 -11.44 -6.13
N LEU A 160 3.06 -12.59 -6.68
CA LEU A 160 2.29 -13.31 -7.70
C LEU A 160 0.97 -13.89 -7.18
N LYS A 161 0.89 -14.23 -5.89
CA LYS A 161 -0.32 -14.77 -5.23
C LYS A 161 -1.25 -13.67 -4.71
N SER A 162 -0.80 -12.41 -4.68
CA SER A 162 -1.58 -11.30 -4.14
C SER A 162 -2.78 -10.97 -5.04
N ASP A 163 -3.96 -10.86 -4.43
CA ASP A 163 -5.17 -10.39 -5.11
C ASP A 163 -5.17 -8.86 -5.36
N TYR A 164 -4.11 -8.17 -4.92
CA TYR A 164 -3.96 -6.71 -5.03
C TYR A 164 -2.75 -6.28 -5.86
N ALA A 165 -1.94 -7.23 -6.35
CA ALA A 165 -0.83 -6.99 -7.29
C ALA A 165 -1.08 -7.65 -8.64
N GLU A 166 -0.63 -7.03 -9.72
CA GLU A 166 -0.66 -7.66 -11.04
C GLU A 166 0.21 -8.93 -11.04
N SER A 167 -0.23 -9.96 -11.75
CA SER A 167 0.49 -11.24 -11.90
C SER A 167 1.70 -11.15 -12.85
N LEU A 168 2.33 -9.98 -12.90
CA LEU A 168 3.51 -9.68 -13.69
C LEU A 168 4.57 -9.04 -12.80
N LEU A 169 5.77 -9.55 -12.94
CA LEU A 169 6.95 -9.11 -12.21
C LEU A 169 8.02 -8.70 -13.21
N TRP A 170 8.85 -7.73 -12.84
CA TRP A 170 10.04 -7.39 -13.60
C TRP A 170 11.24 -7.11 -12.70
N GLY A 171 12.41 -7.41 -13.24
CA GLY A 171 13.69 -7.32 -12.58
C GLY A 171 14.30 -5.94 -12.70
N SER A 172 15.49 -5.81 -12.12
CA SER A 172 16.18 -4.53 -12.05
C SER A 172 16.68 -3.97 -13.38
N TYR A 173 16.79 -4.81 -14.42
CA TYR A 173 17.21 -4.37 -15.75
C TYR A 173 16.29 -3.31 -16.35
N TYR A 174 15.03 -3.24 -15.89
CA TYR A 174 14.05 -2.27 -16.32
C TYR A 174 13.77 -1.26 -15.20
N SER A 175 13.94 0.03 -15.50
CA SER A 175 13.65 1.13 -14.57
C SER A 175 12.15 1.35 -14.36
N GLU A 176 11.34 0.92 -15.32
CA GLU A 176 9.88 1.10 -15.39
C GLU A 176 9.20 -0.19 -15.87
N TYR A 177 7.87 -0.18 -15.85
CA TYR A 177 7.04 -1.30 -16.27
C TYR A 177 7.32 -1.67 -17.74
N PRO A 178 7.91 -2.84 -18.05
CA PRO A 178 8.44 -3.12 -19.38
C PRO A 178 7.44 -3.77 -20.34
N PHE A 179 6.24 -4.09 -19.85
CA PHE A 179 5.29 -4.91 -20.60
C PHE A 179 4.33 -4.07 -21.45
N ASP A 180 4.23 -4.39 -22.74
CA ASP A 180 3.14 -3.93 -23.60
C ASP A 180 1.86 -4.72 -23.31
N ARG A 181 0.89 -4.09 -22.67
CA ARG A 181 -0.31 -4.76 -22.14
C ARG A 181 -1.19 -5.39 -23.20
N LYS A 182 -1.40 -4.69 -24.32
CA LYS A 182 -2.25 -5.19 -25.40
C LYS A 182 -1.69 -6.52 -25.91
N LYS A 183 -0.37 -6.58 -26.06
CA LYS A 183 0.33 -7.81 -26.44
C LYS A 183 0.26 -8.86 -25.32
N MET A 184 0.56 -8.49 -24.08
CA MET A 184 0.62 -9.46 -22.96
C MET A 184 -0.69 -10.21 -22.73
N VAL A 185 -1.85 -9.58 -22.93
CA VAL A 185 -3.17 -10.24 -22.79
C VAL A 185 -3.39 -11.32 -23.85
N GLU A 186 -2.85 -11.12 -25.05
CA GLU A 186 -2.96 -12.04 -26.19
C GLU A 186 -1.96 -13.20 -26.10
N LEU A 187 -0.90 -13.05 -25.31
CA LEU A 187 0.12 -14.08 -25.14
C LEU A 187 -0.39 -15.23 -24.27
N SER A 188 -0.20 -16.46 -24.74
CA SER A 188 -0.41 -17.66 -23.95
C SER A 188 0.79 -18.61 -24.06
N GLY A 189 0.90 -19.53 -23.10
CA GLY A 189 1.90 -20.59 -23.13
C GLY A 189 3.35 -20.09 -23.08
N SER A 190 4.21 -20.63 -23.95
CA SER A 190 5.66 -20.41 -23.93
C SER A 190 6.09 -18.96 -24.21
N LEU A 191 5.34 -18.24 -25.04
CA LEU A 191 5.71 -16.87 -25.41
C LEU A 191 5.48 -15.90 -24.24
N PHE A 192 4.41 -16.10 -23.46
CA PHE A 192 4.19 -15.36 -22.21
C PHE A 192 5.34 -15.60 -21.22
N LEU A 193 5.72 -16.88 -21.03
CA LEU A 193 6.81 -17.26 -20.13
C LEU A 193 8.15 -16.65 -20.57
N LYS A 194 8.45 -16.64 -21.87
CA LYS A 194 9.67 -16.03 -22.41
C LYS A 194 9.72 -14.52 -22.09
N ASN A 195 8.61 -13.80 -22.29
CA ASN A 195 8.56 -12.37 -21.99
C ASN A 195 8.70 -12.10 -20.49
N LEU A 196 8.09 -12.93 -19.64
CA LEU A 196 8.25 -12.82 -18.19
C LEU A 196 9.69 -13.07 -17.76
N GLN A 197 10.37 -14.06 -18.36
CA GLN A 197 11.79 -14.35 -18.10
C GLN A 197 12.69 -13.18 -18.48
N GLU A 198 12.49 -12.59 -19.67
CA GLU A 198 13.23 -11.40 -20.11
C GLU A 198 12.98 -10.22 -19.17
N ALA A 199 11.72 -9.97 -18.82
CA ALA A 199 11.36 -8.89 -17.90
C ALA A 199 12.00 -9.06 -16.52
N MET A 200 12.20 -10.28 -16.04
CA MET A 200 12.82 -10.60 -14.75
C MET A 200 14.36 -10.51 -14.73
N LYS A 201 14.99 -10.07 -15.83
CA LYS A 201 16.44 -9.88 -15.91
C LYS A 201 16.95 -8.91 -14.84
N GLN A 202 18.11 -9.25 -14.25
CA GLN A 202 18.77 -8.47 -13.20
C GLN A 202 20.04 -7.80 -13.73
N TYR A 203 20.43 -6.68 -13.12
CA TYR A 203 21.81 -6.17 -13.22
C TYR A 203 22.74 -7.02 -12.34
N GLU A 204 23.99 -7.21 -12.77
CA GLU A 204 24.96 -8.18 -12.19
C GLU A 204 25.09 -8.11 -10.66
N ASN A 205 25.03 -6.91 -10.06
CA ASN A 205 25.22 -6.68 -8.63
C ASN A 205 23.96 -6.18 -7.91
N TYR A 206 22.80 -6.27 -8.55
CA TYR A 206 21.60 -5.62 -8.04
C TYR A 206 20.36 -6.46 -8.32
N TYR A 207 19.87 -7.11 -7.26
CA TYR A 207 18.64 -7.90 -7.30
C TYR A 207 17.47 -7.04 -6.83
N SER A 208 16.48 -6.87 -7.72
CA SER A 208 15.19 -6.33 -7.34
C SER A 208 14.07 -7.03 -8.08
N VAL A 209 12.91 -7.08 -7.44
CA VAL A 209 11.65 -7.45 -8.09
C VAL A 209 10.71 -6.26 -8.01
N SER A 210 10.02 -5.98 -9.10
CA SER A 210 9.03 -4.94 -9.18
C SER A 210 7.68 -5.53 -9.59
N THR A 211 6.61 -4.95 -9.08
CA THR A 211 5.23 -5.25 -9.47
C THR A 211 4.39 -3.97 -9.49
N ARG A 212 3.19 -4.04 -10.06
CA ARG A 212 2.21 -2.96 -10.05
C ARG A 212 0.98 -3.39 -9.26
N THR A 213 0.36 -2.50 -8.49
CA THR A 213 -0.91 -2.81 -7.83
C THR A 213 -2.06 -2.87 -8.85
N MET A 214 -3.06 -3.71 -8.57
CA MET A 214 -4.17 -3.95 -9.49
C MET A 214 -5.07 -2.72 -9.68
N TYR A 215 -5.24 -1.88 -8.65
CA TYR A 215 -6.24 -0.83 -8.64
C TYR A 215 -5.61 0.56 -8.77
N SER A 216 -4.81 0.99 -7.78
CA SER A 216 -4.17 2.32 -7.75
C SER A 216 -3.02 2.47 -8.73
N LYS A 217 -2.67 1.38 -9.41
CA LYS A 217 -1.61 1.33 -10.42
C LYS A 217 -0.22 1.64 -9.88
N SER A 218 -0.05 1.70 -8.56
CA SER A 218 1.21 2.02 -7.89
C SER A 218 2.28 0.99 -8.25
N THR A 219 3.52 1.44 -8.42
CA THR A 219 4.66 0.54 -8.63
C THR A 219 5.32 0.24 -7.29
N ILE A 220 5.55 -1.03 -7.01
CA ILE A 220 6.25 -1.52 -5.82
C ILE A 220 7.53 -2.20 -6.29
N LYS A 221 8.69 -1.67 -5.90
CA LYS A 221 10.00 -2.28 -6.17
C LYS A 221 10.63 -2.72 -4.85
N ILE A 222 10.86 -4.01 -4.70
CA ILE A 222 11.57 -4.60 -3.57
C ILE A 222 13.00 -4.90 -3.98
N THR A 223 13.96 -4.37 -3.23
CA THR A 223 15.40 -4.54 -3.47
C THR A 223 16.02 -5.33 -2.34
N LYS A 224 16.95 -6.23 -2.68
CA LYS A 224 17.81 -6.92 -1.71
C LYS A 224 19.22 -6.36 -1.81
N LEU A 225 19.75 -5.85 -0.70
CA LEU A 225 21.13 -5.41 -0.59
C LEU A 225 21.68 -5.83 0.78
N ASN A 226 22.83 -6.51 0.82
CA ASN A 226 23.50 -6.93 2.07
C ASN A 226 22.59 -7.62 3.11
N GLY A 227 21.63 -8.44 2.64
CA GLY A 227 20.67 -9.14 3.51
C GLY A 227 19.53 -8.28 4.05
N ILE A 228 19.49 -7.00 3.67
CA ILE A 228 18.40 -6.05 3.96
C ILE A 228 17.45 -6.00 2.76
N TYR A 229 16.16 -6.03 3.05
CA TYR A 229 15.09 -5.83 2.11
C TYR A 229 14.49 -4.45 2.27
N SER A 230 14.50 -3.68 1.18
CA SER A 230 13.89 -2.36 1.10
C SER A 230 12.81 -2.34 0.04
N VAL A 231 11.87 -1.42 0.18
CA VAL A 231 10.82 -1.17 -0.80
C VAL A 231 10.85 0.29 -1.21
N MET A 232 10.74 0.53 -2.51
CA MET A 232 10.42 1.83 -3.09
C MET A 232 9.03 1.72 -3.72
N ILE A 233 8.15 2.65 -3.38
CA ILE A 233 6.81 2.72 -3.92
C ILE A 233 6.69 4.01 -4.73
N LYS A 234 6.27 3.92 -6.00
CA LYS A 234 5.82 5.06 -6.80
C LYS A 234 4.30 5.04 -6.85
N TYR A 235 3.63 6.11 -6.40
CA TYR A 235 2.18 6.14 -6.27
C TYR A 235 1.62 7.56 -6.46
N HIS A 236 0.30 7.62 -6.63
CA HIS A 236 -0.47 8.86 -6.56
C HIS A 236 -0.99 9.03 -5.14
N PRO A 237 -0.56 10.07 -4.41
CA PRO A 237 -1.00 10.29 -3.04
C PRO A 237 -2.48 10.65 -3.02
N LEU A 238 -3.19 10.14 -2.01
CA LEU A 238 -4.55 10.58 -1.74
C LEU A 238 -4.54 11.98 -1.12
N ASN A 239 -5.42 12.86 -1.60
CA ASN A 239 -5.56 14.22 -1.08
C ASN A 239 -6.22 14.33 0.30
N PHE A 240 -6.49 13.20 0.95
CA PHE A 240 -7.05 13.14 2.31
C PHE A 240 -6.30 12.11 3.15
N ARG A 241 -6.26 12.35 4.47
CA ARG A 241 -5.63 11.42 5.41
C ARG A 241 -6.50 10.20 5.63
N HIS A 242 -5.91 9.03 5.45
CA HIS A 242 -6.56 7.76 5.67
C HIS A 242 -6.50 7.36 7.16
N THR A 243 -7.60 7.55 7.90
CA THR A 243 -7.65 7.22 9.34
C THR A 243 -7.36 5.74 9.64
N SER A 244 -7.73 4.82 8.73
CA SER A 244 -7.42 3.39 8.89
C SER A 244 -5.93 3.09 8.75
N ILE A 245 -5.12 3.91 8.06
CA ILE A 245 -3.66 3.76 8.04
C ILE A 245 -3.08 4.02 9.43
N THR A 246 -3.49 5.10 10.09
CA THR A 246 -3.08 5.40 11.46
C THR A 246 -3.38 4.22 12.38
N TYR A 247 -4.57 3.62 12.22
CA TYR A 247 -4.96 2.45 12.97
C TYR A 247 -4.12 1.20 12.63
N ILE A 248 -3.89 0.90 11.35
CA ILE A 248 -3.01 -0.19 10.88
C ILE A 248 -1.60 -0.03 11.46
N ASN A 249 -1.05 1.18 11.41
CA ASN A 249 0.27 1.51 11.92
C ASN A 249 0.40 1.19 13.41
N ASN A 250 -0.54 1.67 14.22
CA ASN A 250 -0.56 1.43 15.66
C ASN A 250 -0.74 -0.06 15.99
N THR A 251 -1.61 -0.74 15.26
CA THR A 251 -2.06 -2.09 15.56
C THR A 251 -1.05 -3.15 15.15
N LEU A 252 -0.46 -2.99 13.97
CA LEU A 252 0.48 -3.96 13.41
C LEU A 252 1.94 -3.59 13.70
N GLY A 253 2.20 -2.41 14.29
CA GLY A 253 3.55 -1.86 14.42
C GLY A 253 4.16 -1.60 13.05
N ARG A 254 3.46 -0.79 12.25
CA ARG A 254 3.82 -0.38 10.88
C ARG A 254 3.91 1.12 10.79
N TYR A 255 4.58 1.59 9.75
CA TYR A 255 4.78 3.02 9.51
C TYR A 255 4.52 3.35 8.04
N TYR A 256 3.29 3.08 7.57
CA TYR A 256 2.83 3.54 6.27
C TYR A 256 2.51 5.04 6.32
N THR A 257 2.77 5.76 5.23
CA THR A 257 2.33 7.16 5.10
C THR A 257 0.80 7.22 4.91
N GLU A 258 0.15 8.21 5.51
CA GLU A 258 -1.33 8.31 5.56
C GLU A 258 -2.00 8.62 4.21
N ASP A 259 -1.21 8.88 3.17
CA ASP A 259 -1.62 9.20 1.80
C ASP A 259 -1.48 8.01 0.83
N LEU A 260 -0.99 6.84 1.29
CA LEU A 260 -0.84 5.66 0.46
C LEU A 260 -2.21 5.07 0.06
N PRO A 261 -2.38 4.66 -1.21
CA PRO A 261 -3.51 3.82 -1.61
C PRO A 261 -3.53 2.50 -0.82
N ILE A 262 -4.73 2.06 -0.43
CA ILE A 262 -4.88 0.93 0.48
C ILE A 262 -4.49 -0.40 -0.17
N ASP A 263 -4.56 -0.53 -1.50
CA ASP A 263 -4.12 -1.72 -2.22
C ASP A 263 -2.60 -1.94 -2.13
N VAL A 264 -1.80 -0.87 -2.07
CA VAL A 264 -0.36 -0.96 -1.79
C VAL A 264 -0.12 -1.57 -0.41
N ILE A 265 -0.88 -1.12 0.59
CA ILE A 265 -0.78 -1.62 1.96
C ILE A 265 -1.19 -3.09 2.03
N MET A 266 -2.25 -3.47 1.33
CA MET A 266 -2.70 -4.86 1.25
C MET A 266 -1.66 -5.77 0.59
N VAL A 267 -0.93 -5.30 -0.44
CA VAL A 267 0.21 -6.05 -1.02
C VAL A 267 1.34 -6.21 -0.01
N LEU A 268 1.57 -5.21 0.85
CA LEU A 268 2.73 -5.15 1.74
C LEU A 268 2.44 -5.54 3.21
N HIS A 269 1.22 -5.98 3.54
CA HIS A 269 0.79 -6.13 4.94
C HIS A 269 1.62 -7.15 5.73
N ASP A 270 2.17 -8.14 5.04
CA ASP A 270 2.98 -9.20 5.63
C ASP A 270 4.40 -8.75 6.03
N TYR A 271 4.84 -7.58 5.56
CA TYR A 271 6.17 -7.06 5.84
C TYR A 271 6.17 -6.11 7.03
N ALA A 272 7.34 -5.88 7.63
CA ALA A 272 7.48 -5.02 8.82
C ALA A 272 7.22 -3.53 8.53
N PHE A 273 7.33 -3.11 7.26
CA PHE A 273 7.18 -1.74 6.75
C PHE A 273 7.49 -0.61 7.75
N VAL A 274 8.74 -0.15 7.73
CA VAL A 274 9.20 1.01 8.48
C VAL A 274 9.74 2.03 7.48
N ASP A 275 9.05 3.17 7.31
CA ASP A 275 9.55 4.22 6.43
C ASP A 275 10.86 4.82 6.94
N TYR A 276 11.60 5.46 6.03
CA TYR A 276 12.93 6.01 6.31
C TYR A 276 12.95 7.07 7.42
N LEU A 277 11.87 7.81 7.68
CA LEU A 277 11.82 8.76 8.80
C LEU A 277 11.61 8.01 10.11
N ASN A 278 10.74 7.02 10.12
CA ASN A 278 10.44 6.22 11.31
C ASN A 278 11.61 5.31 11.73
N ILE A 279 12.49 4.90 10.81
CA ILE A 279 13.70 4.13 11.13
C ILE A 279 14.57 4.87 12.14
N ILE A 280 14.85 6.17 11.93
CA ILE A 280 15.73 6.91 12.83
C ILE A 280 15.05 7.24 14.16
N GLU A 281 13.77 7.62 14.13
CA GLU A 281 13.00 8.01 15.31
C GLU A 281 12.90 6.87 16.35
N HIS A 282 12.76 5.63 15.87
CA HIS A 282 12.57 4.45 16.73
C HIS A 282 13.86 3.68 17.04
N SER A 283 15.02 4.20 16.59
CA SER A 283 16.30 3.48 16.73
C SER A 283 17.11 3.88 17.95
N LYS A 284 16.62 4.73 18.86
CA LYS A 284 17.38 5.13 20.06
C LYS A 284 17.66 3.93 20.99
N PRO A 285 18.90 3.76 21.50
CA PRO A 285 20.14 4.51 21.23
C PRO A 285 21.02 3.90 20.11
N LYS A 286 20.52 2.89 19.39
CA LYS A 286 21.22 2.12 18.34
C LYS A 286 21.22 2.81 16.97
N TYR A 287 21.55 4.10 16.91
CA TYR A 287 21.50 4.88 15.68
C TYR A 287 22.41 4.35 14.55
N GLU A 288 23.54 3.70 14.86
CA GLU A 288 24.47 3.19 13.83
C GLU A 288 23.83 2.16 12.90
N ILE A 289 22.99 1.27 13.44
CA ILE A 289 22.26 0.29 12.62
C ILE A 289 21.23 1.01 11.75
N ALA A 290 20.56 2.03 12.31
CA ALA A 290 19.60 2.86 11.58
C ALA A 290 20.27 3.53 10.37
N PHE A 291 21.44 4.13 10.56
CA PHE A 291 22.21 4.78 9.50
C PHE A 291 22.60 3.80 8.40
N GLN A 292 23.09 2.61 8.76
CA GLN A 292 23.41 1.56 7.78
C GLN A 292 22.21 1.12 6.95
N ILE A 293 21.02 1.05 7.56
CA ILE A 293 19.79 0.73 6.83
C ILE A 293 19.41 1.91 5.93
N LEU A 294 19.46 3.15 6.44
CA LEU A 294 19.09 4.36 5.71
C LEU A 294 19.92 4.55 4.43
N ASP A 295 21.23 4.36 4.54
CA ASP A 295 22.17 4.48 3.42
C ASP A 295 21.92 3.41 2.33
N GLN A 296 21.23 2.31 2.67
CA GLN A 296 20.86 1.26 1.73
C GLN A 296 19.47 1.43 1.13
N ILE A 297 18.51 2.01 1.88
CA ILE A 297 17.14 2.16 1.39
C ILE A 297 16.94 3.46 0.61
N LEU A 298 17.69 4.51 0.91
CA LEU A 298 17.50 5.83 0.34
C LEU A 298 18.58 6.14 -0.72
N PRO A 299 18.23 6.22 -2.02
CA PRO A 299 19.19 6.56 -3.05
C PRO A 299 19.76 7.97 -2.87
N SER A 300 21.06 8.14 -3.16
CA SER A 300 21.75 9.43 -3.02
C SER A 300 21.23 10.57 -3.91
N HIS A 301 20.49 10.24 -4.98
CA HIS A 301 19.90 11.22 -5.89
C HIS A 301 18.50 11.72 -5.47
N GLU A 302 17.94 11.21 -4.37
CA GLU A 302 16.61 11.57 -3.89
C GLU A 302 16.65 12.78 -2.94
N ASN A 303 17.09 13.93 -3.47
CA ASN A 303 17.36 15.16 -2.68
C ASN A 303 16.19 15.58 -1.77
N ASN A 304 14.95 15.44 -2.22
CA ASN A 304 13.77 15.78 -1.41
C ASN A 304 13.67 14.92 -0.14
N HIS A 305 13.92 13.61 -0.27
CA HIS A 305 13.90 12.70 0.87
C HIS A 305 15.12 12.91 1.78
N ILE A 306 16.30 13.15 1.19
CA ILE A 306 17.53 13.47 1.93
C ILE A 306 17.34 14.74 2.76
N ASN A 307 16.78 15.81 2.17
CA ASN A 307 16.49 17.06 2.87
C ASN A 307 15.50 16.88 4.03
N ARG A 308 14.45 16.06 3.83
CA ARG A 308 13.53 15.69 4.91
C ARG A 308 14.24 14.94 6.03
N LEU A 309 15.13 14.00 5.70
CA LEU A 309 15.91 13.24 6.69
C LEU A 309 16.89 14.16 7.44
N ILE A 310 17.59 15.07 6.76
CA ILE A 310 18.45 16.09 7.39
C ILE A 310 17.65 16.93 8.40
N SER A 311 16.44 17.32 8.04
CA SER A 311 15.55 18.11 8.89
C SER A 311 15.15 17.32 10.15
N ASN A 312 14.80 16.04 9.99
CA ASN A 312 14.47 15.14 11.10
C ASN A 312 15.69 14.90 12.02
N VAL A 313 16.85 14.53 11.47
CA VAL A 313 18.10 14.36 12.23
C VAL A 313 18.45 15.64 13.00
N THR A 314 18.25 16.81 12.39
CA THR A 314 18.49 18.10 13.04
C THR A 314 17.58 18.30 14.25
N LEU A 315 16.29 17.97 14.14
CA LEU A 315 15.35 18.02 15.26
C LEU A 315 15.80 17.07 16.38
N LEU A 316 16.19 15.84 16.04
CA LEU A 316 16.69 14.86 17.02
C LEU A 316 17.92 15.38 17.77
N CYS A 317 18.87 16.03 17.09
CA CYS A 317 20.04 16.65 17.73
C CYS A 317 19.66 17.68 18.80
N TYR A 318 18.57 18.44 18.62
CA TYR A 318 18.13 19.42 19.62
C TYR A 318 17.49 18.77 20.85
N THR A 319 16.96 17.55 20.71
CA THR A 319 16.26 16.83 21.78
C THR A 319 17.10 15.74 22.45
N GLU A 320 18.26 15.41 21.87
CA GLU A 320 19.13 14.34 22.36
C GLU A 320 20.03 14.84 23.49
N ASN A 321 19.86 14.23 24.67
CA ASN A 321 20.60 14.59 25.88
C ASN A 321 21.86 13.72 26.08
N ASP A 322 21.97 12.56 25.43
CA ASP A 322 23.15 11.70 25.50
C ASP A 322 24.26 12.21 24.55
N PRO A 323 25.44 12.64 25.07
CA PRO A 323 26.51 13.21 24.24
C PRO A 323 27.05 12.25 23.17
N ILE A 324 27.05 10.95 23.45
CA ILE A 324 27.53 9.92 22.51
C ILE A 324 26.57 9.84 21.32
N SER A 325 25.27 9.71 21.59
CA SER A 325 24.21 9.70 20.60
C SER A 325 24.17 10.99 19.79
N LEU A 326 24.31 12.15 20.45
CA LEU A 326 24.36 13.45 19.79
C LEU A 326 25.52 13.53 18.78
N ASN A 327 26.72 13.09 19.16
CA ASN A 327 27.86 13.06 18.24
C ASN A 327 27.59 12.16 17.03
N LYS A 328 26.92 11.01 17.21
CA LYS A 328 26.52 10.13 16.11
C LYS A 328 25.55 10.81 15.15
N LEU A 329 24.52 11.49 15.67
CA LEU A 329 23.54 12.24 14.87
C LEU A 329 24.19 13.39 14.09
N ILE A 330 25.11 14.15 14.72
CA ILE A 330 25.84 15.24 14.05
C ILE A 330 26.70 14.70 12.90
N LYS A 331 27.44 13.60 13.13
CA LYS A 331 28.24 12.96 12.07
C LYS A 331 27.37 12.50 10.90
N TYR A 332 26.23 11.88 11.19
CA TYR A 332 25.32 11.42 10.15
C TYR A 332 24.66 12.57 9.38
N LYS A 333 24.26 13.64 10.07
CA LYS A 333 23.77 14.87 9.42
C LYS A 333 24.77 15.40 8.41
N ASN A 334 26.05 15.50 8.78
CA ASN A 334 27.10 15.97 7.87
C ASN A 334 27.29 15.04 6.68
N HIS A 335 27.21 13.72 6.89
CA HIS A 335 27.22 12.74 5.81
C HIS A 335 26.07 12.98 4.81
N LEU A 336 24.84 13.15 5.29
CA LEU A 336 23.69 13.45 4.45
C LEU A 336 23.82 14.77 3.69
N SER A 337 24.36 15.81 4.33
CA SER A 337 24.62 17.10 3.67
C SER A 337 25.62 16.97 2.51
N ASN A 338 26.62 16.09 2.64
CA ASN A 338 27.59 15.83 1.57
C ASN A 338 26.99 15.06 0.39
N LEU A 339 25.92 14.29 0.59
CA LEU A 339 25.20 13.60 -0.49
C LEU A 339 24.30 14.54 -1.30
N ASN A 340 23.95 15.70 -0.74
CA ASN A 340 23.02 16.67 -1.33
C ASN A 340 23.73 17.75 -2.19
N HIS A 341 25.05 17.67 -2.32
CA HIS A 341 25.91 18.49 -3.18
C HIS A 341 26.33 17.68 -4.41
#